data_AF-A0A963B1W3-F1
#
_entry.id   AF-A0A963B1W3-F1
#
_cell.length_a   1.000
_cell.length_b   1.000
_cell.length_c   1.000
_cell.angle_alpha   90.00
_cell.angle_beta   90.00
_cell.angle_gamma   90.00
#
_symmetry.space_group_name_H-M   'P 1'
#
loop_
_entity.id
_entity.type
_entity.pdbx_description
1 polymer ?
#
loop_
_entity_poly.entity_id
_entity_poly.type
_entity_poly.pdbx_seq_one_letter_code
_entity_poly.pdbx_strand_id
1 'polypeptide(L)'
;MQSTQDIFSYRQYWASSFGNAPVLPMSRAEMDLLGWDSCDIIIVSGDAYVDHPSFGMALIGRLLESQGFRVGIIAQPDWQSVEAFRQLGRPNLFFGITAGNMDSMVNR
;
A
#
# COMPACT_ATOMS: atom_id res chain seq x y z
N MET A 1 -20.72 27.44 -5.23
CA MET A 1 -20.04 26.14 -5.09
C MET A 1 -18.55 26.40 -5.11
N GLN A 2 -17.81 25.99 -4.09
CA GLN A 2 -16.34 26.06 -4.13
C GLN A 2 -15.84 25.06 -5.18
N SER A 3 -14.98 25.53 -6.09
CA SER A 3 -14.28 24.65 -7.03
C SER A 3 -13.39 23.70 -6.24
N THR A 4 -13.53 22.39 -6.47
CA THR A 4 -12.65 21.38 -5.89
C THR A 4 -11.23 21.58 -6.40
N GLN A 5 -10.25 21.47 -5.51
CA GLN A 5 -8.84 21.55 -5.87
C GLN A 5 -8.41 20.27 -6.60
N ASP A 6 -7.58 20.40 -7.63
CA ASP A 6 -7.04 19.26 -8.38
C ASP A 6 -6.16 18.39 -7.47
N ILE A 7 -6.30 17.07 -7.55
CA ILE A 7 -5.61 16.11 -6.67
C ILE A 7 -4.08 16.14 -6.82
N PHE A 8 -3.56 16.60 -7.96
CA PHE A 8 -2.12 16.71 -8.20
C PHE A 8 -1.54 18.06 -7.77
N SER A 9 -2.38 19.00 -7.35
CA SER A 9 -1.95 20.31 -6.87
C SER A 9 -1.61 20.35 -5.37
N TYR A 10 -1.87 19.26 -4.64
CA TYR A 10 -1.46 19.14 -3.24
C TYR A 10 0.07 18.99 -3.14
N ARG A 11 0.64 19.61 -2.10
CA ARG A 11 2.06 19.40 -1.79
C ARG A 11 2.29 17.93 -1.45
N GLN A 12 3.27 17.31 -2.11
CA GLN A 12 3.69 15.94 -1.81
C GLN A 12 4.06 15.78 -0.33
N TYR A 13 3.77 14.61 0.20
CA TYR A 13 4.10 14.22 1.56
C TYR A 13 5.63 14.21 1.76
N TRP A 14 6.07 14.43 3.00
CA TRP A 14 7.48 14.67 3.33
C TRP A 14 8.40 13.49 2.96
N ALA A 15 7.86 12.27 2.94
CA ALA A 15 8.62 11.06 2.67
C ALA A 15 8.93 10.87 1.17
N SER A 16 8.54 11.81 0.30
CA SER A 16 8.97 11.84 -1.11
C SER A 16 10.50 11.90 -1.27
N SER A 17 11.23 12.34 -0.24
CA SER A 17 12.70 12.34 -0.22
C SER A 17 13.34 10.95 -0.28
N PHE A 18 12.61 9.89 0.08
CA PHE A 18 13.09 8.50 -0.05
C PHE A 18 12.99 7.96 -1.49
N GLY A 19 12.27 8.66 -2.39
CA GLY A 19 11.96 8.17 -3.72
C GLY A 19 10.92 7.04 -3.71
N ASN A 20 10.72 6.42 -4.88
CA ASN A 20 9.75 5.35 -5.07
C ASN A 20 10.42 3.98 -4.98
N ALA A 21 9.73 3.00 -4.41
CA ALA A 21 10.18 1.62 -4.35
C ALA A 21 10.05 0.94 -5.72
N PRO A 22 10.98 0.05 -6.11
CA PRO A 22 10.85 -0.74 -7.34
C PRO A 22 9.56 -1.56 -7.37
N VAL A 23 9.19 -2.13 -6.22
CA VAL A 23 7.90 -2.78 -5.91
C VAL A 23 7.48 -2.35 -4.50
N LEU A 24 6.18 -2.24 -4.23
CA LEU A 24 5.71 -1.99 -2.85
C LEU A 24 6.19 -3.12 -1.91
N PRO A 25 6.82 -2.80 -0.77
CA PRO A 25 7.33 -3.82 0.15
C PRO A 25 6.19 -4.63 0.78
N MET A 26 6.41 -5.93 0.90
CA MET A 26 5.53 -6.89 1.58
C MET A 26 6.14 -7.45 2.86
N SER A 27 7.42 -7.16 3.12
CA SER A 27 8.15 -7.63 4.28
C SER A 27 8.99 -6.53 4.94
N ARG A 28 9.35 -6.74 6.20
CA ARG A 28 10.26 -5.86 6.93
C ARG A 28 11.64 -5.77 6.26
N ALA A 29 12.14 -6.88 5.73
CA ALA A 29 13.43 -6.91 5.03
C ALA A 29 13.43 -6.03 3.78
N GLU A 30 12.34 -6.00 3.01
CA GLU A 30 12.22 -5.09 1.87
C GLU A 30 12.13 -3.63 2.30
N MET A 31 11.44 -3.33 3.41
CA MET A 31 11.45 -1.99 3.99
C MET A 31 12.87 -1.56 4.39
N ASP A 32 13.65 -2.46 5.00
CA ASP A 32 15.03 -2.19 5.39
C ASP A 32 15.91 -1.88 4.17
N LEU A 33 15.72 -2.59 3.05
CA LEU A 33 16.41 -2.31 1.78
C LEU A 33 16.04 -0.94 1.19
N LEU A 34 14.82 -0.45 1.45
CA LEU A 34 14.35 0.89 1.07
C LEU A 34 14.77 1.97 2.08
N GLY A 35 15.37 1.60 3.20
CA GLY A 35 15.69 2.52 4.30
C GLY A 35 14.45 3.03 5.05
N TRP A 36 13.34 2.28 5.01
CA TRP A 36 12.08 2.64 5.64
C TRP A 36 11.95 1.98 7.01
N ASP A 37 11.79 2.78 8.07
CA ASP A 37 11.52 2.30 9.42
C ASP A 37 10.05 1.88 9.65
N SER A 38 9.15 2.43 8.83
CA SER A 38 7.70 2.35 8.94
C SER A 38 7.06 2.66 7.58
N CYS A 39 5.87 2.10 7.35
CA CYS A 39 5.00 2.56 6.26
C CYS A 39 4.10 3.71 6.76
N ASP A 40 3.78 4.65 5.90
CA ASP A 40 2.75 5.64 6.20
C ASP A 40 1.37 5.05 6.00
N ILE A 41 1.22 4.22 4.96
CA ILE A 41 -0.02 3.54 4.60
C ILE A 41 0.29 2.06 4.37
N ILE A 42 -0.53 1.16 4.90
CA ILE A 42 -0.44 -0.27 4.59
C ILE A 42 -1.74 -0.70 3.91
N ILE A 43 -1.63 -1.29 2.72
CA ILE A 43 -2.77 -1.86 2.02
C ILE A 43 -2.86 -3.35 2.37
N VAL A 44 -4.03 -3.81 2.80
CA VAL A 44 -4.32 -5.23 3.02
C VAL A 44 -5.23 -5.71 1.89
N SER A 45 -4.80 -6.76 1.18
CA SER A 45 -5.52 -7.33 0.05
C SER A 45 -5.88 -8.79 0.32
N GLY A 46 -7.13 -9.17 0.06
CA GLY A 46 -7.57 -10.58 0.03
C GLY A 46 -7.10 -11.37 -1.21
N ASP A 47 -6.46 -10.69 -2.15
CA ASP A 47 -5.94 -11.23 -3.41
C ASP A 47 -4.42 -11.05 -3.50
N ALA A 48 -3.80 -11.81 -4.39
CA ALA A 48 -2.37 -11.74 -4.64
C ALA A 48 -1.95 -10.34 -5.10
N TYR A 49 -0.76 -9.92 -4.68
CA TYR A 49 -0.18 -8.68 -5.17
C TYR A 49 0.57 -8.93 -6.47
N VAL A 50 0.06 -8.31 -7.54
CA VAL A 50 0.77 -8.13 -8.80
C VAL A 50 0.86 -6.64 -9.04
N ASP A 51 2.08 -6.12 -9.17
CA ASP A 51 2.33 -4.71 -9.39
C ASP A 51 2.03 -4.33 -10.85
N HIS A 52 0.74 -4.23 -11.17
CA HIS A 52 0.24 -4.01 -12.52
C HIS A 52 -0.95 -3.03 -12.49
N PRO A 53 -1.07 -2.10 -13.46
CA PRO A 53 -2.14 -1.09 -13.45
C PRO A 53 -3.56 -1.66 -13.55
N SER A 54 -3.73 -2.91 -14.01
CA SER A 54 -5.03 -3.60 -13.99
C SER A 54 -5.45 -4.09 -12.60
N PHE A 55 -4.56 -3.99 -11.61
CA PHE A 55 -4.81 -4.40 -10.22
C PHE A 55 -5.09 -3.15 -9.39
N GLY A 56 -6.32 -2.99 -8.91
CA GLY A 56 -6.77 -1.74 -8.29
C GLY A 56 -5.96 -1.34 -7.05
N MET A 57 -5.57 -2.32 -6.23
CA MET A 57 -4.70 -2.09 -5.07
C MET A 57 -3.29 -1.62 -5.46
N ALA A 58 -2.72 -2.15 -6.54
CA ALA A 58 -1.43 -1.72 -7.04
C ALA A 58 -1.52 -0.28 -7.56
N LEU A 59 -2.56 0.04 -8.36
CA LEU A 59 -2.79 1.40 -8.86
C LEU A 59 -2.95 2.40 -7.72
N ILE A 60 -3.77 2.10 -6.72
CA ILE A 60 -3.95 2.97 -5.54
C ILE A 60 -2.65 3.12 -4.77
N GLY A 61 -1.90 2.04 -4.54
CA GLY A 61 -0.63 2.09 -3.84
C GLY A 61 0.41 2.94 -4.56
N ARG A 62 0.53 2.80 -5.88
CA ARG A 62 1.42 3.62 -6.71
C ARG A 62 0.98 5.08 -6.81
N LEU A 63 -0.32 5.36 -6.84
CA LEU A 63 -0.82 6.73 -6.78
C LEU A 63 -0.43 7.38 -5.45
N LEU A 64 -0.64 6.70 -4.32
CA LEU A 64 -0.23 7.21 -3.00
C LEU A 64 1.29 7.39 -2.90
N GLU A 65 2.07 6.43 -3.37
CA GLU A 65 3.54 6.57 -3.41
C GLU A 65 3.98 7.77 -4.27
N SER A 66 3.33 8.01 -5.41
CA SER A 66 3.62 9.19 -6.25
C SER A 66 3.29 10.53 -5.56
N GLN A 67 2.43 10.49 -4.53
CA GLN A 67 2.14 11.64 -3.66
C GLN A 67 3.13 11.73 -2.47
N GLY A 68 4.17 10.89 -2.43
CA GLY A 68 5.26 10.95 -1.45
C GLY A 68 5.05 10.11 -0.20
N PHE A 69 4.04 9.22 -0.16
CA PHE A 69 3.82 8.34 0.98
C PHE A 69 4.64 7.05 0.86
N ARG A 70 5.13 6.53 1.98
CA ARG A 70 5.70 5.18 2.05
C ARG A 70 4.56 4.17 2.15
N VAL A 71 4.36 3.37 1.11
CA VAL A 71 3.22 2.45 1.01
C VAL A 71 3.72 1.00 1.03
N GLY A 72 3.22 0.21 1.97
CA GLY A 72 3.44 -1.23 2.00
C GLY A 72 2.16 -2.00 1.66
N ILE A 73 2.30 -3.28 1.29
CA ILE A 73 1.16 -4.15 1.00
C ILE A 73 1.26 -5.49 1.73
N ILE A 74 0.15 -5.94 2.29
CA ILE A 74 -0.03 -7.28 2.88
C ILE A 74 -1.03 -8.00 1.98
N ALA A 75 -0.54 -8.92 1.15
CA ALA A 75 -1.36 -9.71 0.24
C ALA A 75 -1.67 -11.08 0.84
N GLN A 76 -2.95 -11.47 0.82
CA GLN A 76 -3.45 -12.75 1.32
C GLN A 76 -2.90 -13.13 2.70
N PRO A 77 -3.04 -12.26 3.72
CA PRO A 77 -2.61 -12.63 5.07
C PRO A 77 -3.37 -13.86 5.55
N ASP A 78 -2.70 -14.70 6.34
CA ASP A 78 -3.38 -15.75 7.10
C ASP A 78 -4.40 -15.10 8.05
N TRP A 79 -5.68 -15.25 7.73
CA TRP A 79 -6.78 -14.63 8.46
C TRP A 79 -7.04 -15.28 9.83
N GLN A 80 -6.42 -16.41 10.11
CA GLN A 80 -6.49 -17.07 11.43
C GLN A 80 -5.48 -16.50 12.42
N SER A 81 -4.52 -15.70 11.95
CA SER A 81 -3.44 -15.16 12.78
C SER A 81 -3.33 -13.64 12.66
N VAL A 82 -3.41 -12.96 13.80
CA VAL A 82 -3.22 -11.50 13.87
C VAL A 82 -1.79 -11.10 13.46
N GLU A 83 -0.82 -12.00 13.58
CA GLU A 83 0.58 -11.72 13.24
C GLU A 83 0.77 -11.48 11.74
N ALA A 84 -0.02 -12.12 10.88
CA ALA A 84 0.03 -11.89 9.43
C ALA A 84 -0.31 -10.42 9.08
N PHE A 85 -1.21 -9.80 9.85
CA PHE A 85 -1.59 -8.39 9.67
C PHE A 85 -0.58 -7.42 10.31
N ARG A 86 0.35 -7.92 11.14
CA ARG A 86 1.34 -7.12 11.87
C ARG A 86 2.73 -7.13 11.22
N GLN A 87 2.93 -7.90 10.15
CA GLN A 87 4.26 -8.14 9.56
C GLN A 87 5.01 -6.88 9.11
N LEU A 88 4.30 -5.80 8.75
CA LEU A 88 4.89 -4.51 8.37
C LEU A 88 4.94 -3.49 9.52
N GLY A 89 4.41 -3.84 10.70
CA GLY A 89 4.24 -2.94 11.83
C GLY A 89 3.03 -2.02 11.73
N ARG A 90 2.97 -1.02 12.60
CA ARG A 90 1.90 -0.02 12.62
C ARG A 90 2.15 1.05 11.56
N PRO A 91 1.15 1.41 10.72
CA PRO A 91 1.29 2.51 9.77
C PRO A 91 1.19 3.86 10.48
N ASN A 92 1.85 4.88 9.94
CA ASN A 92 1.81 6.23 10.52
C ASN A 92 0.45 6.92 10.31
N LEU A 93 -0.27 6.57 9.24
CA LEU A 93 -1.56 7.18 8.90
C LEU A 93 -2.71 6.19 9.05
N PHE A 94 -2.78 5.15 8.21
CA PHE A 94 -3.91 4.21 8.21
C PHE A 94 -3.64 2.89 7.48
N PHE A 95 -4.57 1.95 7.64
CA PHE A 95 -4.69 0.74 6.82
C PHE A 95 -5.77 0.93 5.75
N GLY A 96 -5.46 0.61 4.50
CA GLY A 96 -6.46 0.47 3.42
C GLY A 96 -6.79 -1.00 3.22
N ILE A 97 -8.07 -1.37 3.16
CA ILE A 97 -8.49 -2.79 3.06
C ILE A 97 -9.27 -2.99 1.77
N THR A 98 -8.94 -4.05 1.03
CA THR A 98 -9.66 -4.46 -0.18
C THR A 98 -9.73 -5.99 -0.28
N ALA A 99 -10.80 -6.51 -0.88
CA ALA A 99 -10.91 -7.93 -1.21
C ALA A 99 -10.00 -8.33 -2.38
N GLY A 100 -9.51 -7.35 -3.16
CA GLY A 100 -8.68 -7.56 -4.34
C GLY A 100 -9.46 -7.48 -5.64
N ASN A 101 -8.95 -8.09 -6.72
CA ASN A 101 -9.57 -8.02 -8.04
C ASN A 101 -10.35 -9.29 -8.39
N MET A 102 -9.96 -10.43 -7.82
CA MET A 102 -10.71 -11.67 -7.99
C MET A 102 -12.02 -11.67 -7.21
N ASP A 103 -13.08 -12.09 -7.88
CA ASP A 103 -14.37 -12.32 -7.25
C ASP A 103 -14.30 -13.53 -6.30
N SER A 104 -14.92 -13.40 -5.13
CA SER A 104 -14.95 -14.43 -4.09
C SER A 104 -15.57 -15.75 -4.52
N MET A 105 -16.39 -15.77 -5.57
CA MET A 105 -16.96 -17.00 -6.13
C MET A 105 -15.93 -17.84 -6.90
N VAL A 106 -14.79 -17.27 -7.25
CA VAL A 106 -13.71 -17.93 -8.00
C VAL A 106 -12.57 -18.37 -7.07
N ASN A 107 -12.40 -17.71 -5.92
CA ASN A 107 -11.34 -18.00 -4.95
C ASN A 107 -11.87 -18.94 -3.85
N ARG A 108 -11.47 -20.22 -3.88
CA ARG A 108 -11.88 -21.25 -2.90
C ARG A 108 -10.80 -21.53 -1.87
#